data_AF-A0A415S435-F1
#
_entry.id   AF-A0A415S435-F1
#
_cell.length_a   1.000
_cell.length_b   1.000
_cell.length_c   1.000
_cell.angle_alpha   90.00
_cell.angle_beta   90.00
_cell.angle_gamma   90.00
#
_symmetry.space_group_name_H-M   'P 1'
#
loop_
_entity.id
_entity.type
_entity.pdbx_description
1 polymer ?
#
loop_
_entity_poly.entity_id
_entity_poly.type
_entity_poly.pdbx_seq_one_letter_code
_entity_poly.pdbx_strand_id
1 'polypeptide(L)' 'MSVNETAAYTGIGRGKIRELMKMKGCNFVTTDGYQQYVIIDKFVKFIINRQEI' A
#
# COMPACT_ATOMS: atom_id res chain seq x y z
N MET A 1 -1.84 5.02 6.84
CA MET A 1 -1.82 3.75 7.60
C MET A 1 -0.45 3.11 7.49
N SER A 2 0.02 2.46 8.54
CA SER A 2 1.20 1.61 8.50
C SER A 2 0.98 0.37 7.62
N VAL A 3 2.06 -0.32 7.25
CA VAL A 3 1.98 -1.60 6.50
C VAL A 3 1.20 -2.66 7.28
N ASN A 4 1.32 -2.69 8.61
CA ASN A 4 0.63 -3.66 9.45
C ASN A 4 -0.88 -3.43 9.45
N GLU A 5 -1.31 -2.18 9.63
CA GLU A 5 -2.73 -1.82 9.58
C GLU A 5 -3.31 -2.06 8.19
N THR A 6 -2.55 -1.75 7.14
CA THR A 6 -2.97 -1.99 5.75
C THR A 6 -3.18 -3.48 5.48
N ALA A 7 -2.26 -4.33 5.96
CA ALA A 7 -2.37 -5.78 5.82
C ALA A 7 -3.59 -6.34 6.55
N ALA A 8 -3.87 -5.84 7.76
CA ALA A 8 -5.06 -6.23 8.52
C ALA A 8 -6.36 -5.78 7.82
N TYR A 9 -6.35 -4.61 7.18
CA TYR A 9 -7.51 -4.05 6.49
C TYR A 9 -7.81 -4.74 5.14
N THR A 10 -6.79 -4.95 4.30
CA THR A 10 -6.99 -5.51 2.95
C THR A 10 -6.85 -7.02 2.87
N GLY A 11 -6.32 -7.67 3.91
CA GLY A 11 -5.93 -9.09 3.88
C GLY A 11 -4.68 -9.37 3.05
N ILE A 12 -4.06 -8.35 2.43
CA ILE A 12 -2.85 -8.52 1.61
C ILE A 12 -1.63 -8.70 2.52
N GLY A 13 -0.79 -9.67 2.19
CA GLY A 13 0.45 -9.92 2.91
C GLY A 13 1.37 -8.70 2.98
N ARG A 14 1.99 -8.48 4.14
CA ARG A 14 2.91 -7.36 4.40
C ARG A 14 4.06 -7.29 3.39
N GLY A 15 4.57 -8.45 2.97
CA GLY A 15 5.64 -8.55 1.96
C GLY A 15 5.21 -7.96 0.62
N LYS A 16 4.04 -8.41 0.12
CA LYS A 16 3.44 -7.89 -1.11
C LYS A 16 3.16 -6.39 -1.02
N ILE A 17 2.63 -5.89 0.10
CA ILE A 17 2.45 -4.44 0.29
C ILE A 17 3.80 -3.71 0.15
N ARG A 18 4.86 -4.18 0.80
CA ARG A 18 6.21 -3.57 0.71
C ARG A 18 6.78 -3.62 -0.71
N GLU A 19 6.53 -4.68 -1.46
CA GLU A 19 6.92 -4.76 -2.88
C GLU A 19 6.17 -3.73 -3.71
N LEU A 20 4.85 -3.63 -3.54
CA LEU A 20 4.02 -2.67 -4.25
C LEU A 20 4.43 -1.22 -3.94
N MET A 21 4.80 -0.94 -2.68
CA MET A 21 5.31 0.37 -2.26
C MET A 21 6.60 0.77 -2.99
N LYS A 22 7.42 -0.18 -3.42
CA LYS A 22 8.70 0.07 -4.11
C LYS A 22 8.55 0.28 -5.63
N MET A 23 7.36 0.07 -6.19
CA MET A 23 7.16 0.25 -7.62
C MET A 23 7.30 1.72 -8.03
N LYS A 24 7.96 1.95 -9.17
CA LYS A 24 8.09 3.28 -9.75
C LYS A 24 6.70 3.83 -10.10
N GLY A 25 6.42 5.06 -9.70
CA GLY A 25 5.10 5.69 -9.89
C GLY A 25 4.04 5.24 -8.87
N CYS A 26 4.43 4.59 -7.78
CA CYS A 26 3.54 4.30 -6.67
C CYS A 26 2.93 5.60 -6.12
N ASN A 27 1.61 5.74 -6.25
CA ASN A 27 0.86 6.95 -5.87
C ASN A 27 0.12 6.81 -4.53
N PHE A 28 0.23 5.66 -3.87
CA PHE A 28 -0.44 5.33 -2.62
C PHE A 28 0.52 5.26 -1.43
N VAL A 29 1.76 5.72 -1.59
CA VAL A 29 2.73 5.88 -0.50
C VAL A 29 2.95 7.36 -0.22
N THR A 30 2.98 7.70 1.05
CA THR A 30 3.40 9.01 1.55
C THR A 30 4.45 8.84 2.65
N THR A 31 5.19 9.90 2.95
CA THR A 31 6.20 9.90 4.01
C THR A 31 6.05 11.18 4.82
N ASP A 32 6.28 11.09 6.13
CA ASP A 32 6.41 12.26 7.02
C ASP A 32 7.88 12.73 7.14
N GLY A 33 8.80 12.12 6.37
CA GLY A 33 10.24 12.35 6.44
C GLY A 33 10.99 11.30 7.28
N TYR A 34 10.28 10.55 8.12
CA TYR A 34 10.85 9.50 8.97
C TYR A 34 10.33 8.12 8.58
N GLN A 35 9.03 8.01 8.33
CA GLN A 35 8.35 6.76 8.06
C GLN A 35 7.43 6.85 6.85
N GLN A 36 7.37 5.76 6.10
CA GLN A 36 6.42 5.60 4.98
C GLN A 36 5.09 5.05 5.47
N TYR A 37 4.02 5.61 4.91
CA TYR A 37 2.64 5.21 5.16
C TYR A 37 1.92 4.92 3.85
N VAL A 38 0.93 4.06 3.92
CA VAL A 38 -0.01 3.75 2.85
C VAL A 38 -1.22 4.68 2.94
N ILE A 39 -1.56 5.31 1.82
CA ILE A 39 -2.81 6.05 1.60
C ILE A 39 -3.86 5.02 1.18
N ILE A 40 -4.73 4.63 2.10
CA ILE A 40 -5.58 3.44 1.93
C ILE A 40 -6.53 3.54 0.72
N ASP A 41 -7.18 4.68 0.51
CA ASP A 41 -8.11 4.88 -0.62
C ASP A 41 -7.42 4.72 -1.97
N LYS A 42 -6.18 5.20 -2.08
CA LYS A 42 -5.39 5.06 -3.31
C LYS A 42 -4.88 3.64 -3.47
N PHE A 43 -4.49 2.99 -2.38
CA PHE A 43 -4.03 1.61 -2.40
C PHE A 43 -5.14 0.65 -2.84
N VAL A 44 -6.34 0.79 -2.28
CA VAL A 44 -7.51 -0.01 -2.65
C VAL A 44 -7.89 0.19 -4.12
N LYS A 45 -7.91 1.44 -4.61
CA LYS A 45 -8.11 1.71 -6.04
C LYS A 45 -7.02 1.07 -6.91
N PHE A 46 -5.78 1.11 -6.45
CA PHE A 46 -4.64 0.55 -7.17
C PHE A 46 -4.74 -0.99 -7.33
N ILE A 47 -5.07 -1.71 -6.26
CA ILE A 47 -5.19 -3.18 -6.28
C ILE A 47 -6.44 -3.66 -7.04
N ILE A 48 -7.57 -2.94 -6.94
CA ILE A 48 -8.78 -3.22 -7.74
C ILE A 48 -8.48 -3.08 -9.24
N ASN A 49 -7.81 -1.99 -9.64
CA ASN A 49 -7.47 -1.75 -11.04
C ASN A 49 -6.50 -2.78 -11.62
N ARG A 50 -5.72 -3.50 -10.78
CA ARG A 50 -4.80 -4.55 -11.21
C ARG A 50 -5.39 -5.96 -11.14
N GLN A 51 -6.66 -6.13 -10.75
CA GLN A 51 -7.28 -7.43 -10.48
C GLN A 51 -6.43 -8.29 -9.52
N GLU A 52 -5.79 -7.67 -8.52
CA GLU A 52 -5.07 -8.40 -7.46
C GLU A 52 -5.99 -8.80 -6.28
N ILE A 53 -7.32 -8.69 -6.47
CA ILE A 53 -8.39 -9.14 -5.54
C ILE A 53 -9.45 -9.86 -6.37
#